data_AF-K2NFY8-F1
#
_entry.id   AF-K2NFY8-F1
#
_cell.length_a   1.000
_cell.length_b   1.000
_cell.length_c   1.000
_cell.angle_alpha   90.00
_cell.angle_beta   90.00
_cell.angle_gamma   90.00
#
_symmetry.space_group_name_H-M   'P 1'
#
loop_
_entity.id
_entity.type
_entity.pdbx_description
1 polymer ?
#
loop_
_entity_poly.entity_id
_entity_poly.type
_entity_poly.pdbx_seq_one_letter_code
_entity_poly.pdbx_strand_id
1 'polypeptide(L)'
;MLVGKYESKGATVCQVASEAPPWGLLLVRGTVSEGSDKRKHWNDTYRIPCMFTVEHHSSLGRVIGGGGSGIKMQDGTLVFPVEGTKKEKDGKTVSLILYSSATESWKLSKGMSADGCSYPSVVEREKDKLMMMTACDDGRRRVYESGDKGESWTEVLGDTLARVGQEKDGEAKNVGSGF
;
A
#
# COMPACT_ATOMS: atom_id res chain seq x y z
N MET A 1 -1.79 -7.31 -10.40
CA MET A 1 -0.92 -7.63 -9.24
C MET A 1 0.14 -6.55 -9.14
N LEU A 2 0.39 -6.01 -7.95
CA LEU A 2 1.46 -5.05 -7.70
C LEU A 2 2.60 -5.76 -6.98
N VAL A 3 3.82 -5.68 -7.51
CA VAL A 3 5.00 -6.34 -6.93
C VAL A 3 6.17 -5.37 -6.80
N GLY A 4 7.01 -5.61 -5.80
CA GLY A 4 8.30 -4.94 -5.68
C GLY A 4 9.30 -5.52 -6.69
N LYS A 5 10.02 -4.64 -7.36
CA LYS A 5 11.13 -4.98 -8.26
C LYS A 5 12.43 -4.46 -7.63
N TYR A 6 13.41 -5.35 -7.48
CA TYR A 6 14.73 -5.04 -6.94
C TYR A 6 15.78 -5.37 -7.98
N GLU A 7 16.66 -4.42 -8.26
CA GLU A 7 17.75 -4.60 -9.22
C GLU A 7 19.10 -4.45 -8.52
N SER A 8 20.13 -5.11 -9.06
CA SER A 8 21.51 -4.91 -8.62
C SER A 8 22.00 -3.50 -8.99
N LYS A 9 23.05 -3.03 -8.30
CA LYS A 9 23.60 -1.67 -8.46
C LYS A 9 23.88 -1.37 -9.95
N GLY A 10 23.38 -0.24 -10.45
CA GLY A 10 23.63 0.27 -11.82
C GLY A 10 22.38 0.58 -12.64
N ALA A 11 21.18 0.22 -12.18
CA ALA A 11 19.95 0.54 -12.87
C ALA A 11 19.27 1.83 -12.37
N THR A 12 18.70 2.60 -13.30
CA THR A 12 17.88 3.79 -13.03
C THR A 12 16.52 3.38 -12.47
N VAL A 13 16.46 2.96 -11.19
CA VAL A 13 15.23 2.72 -10.41
C VAL A 13 15.32 3.46 -9.09
N CYS A 14 14.20 4.04 -8.65
CA CYS A 14 14.02 5.05 -7.60
C CYS A 14 15.25 5.26 -6.71
N GLN A 15 16.12 6.21 -7.08
CA GLN A 15 17.27 6.59 -6.27
C GLN A 15 16.87 7.78 -5.41
N VAL A 16 16.59 7.50 -4.16
CA VAL A 16 16.49 8.54 -3.13
C VAL A 16 17.71 8.34 -2.24
N ALA A 17 18.51 9.40 -2.13
CA ALA A 17 19.91 9.36 -1.70
C ALA A 17 20.24 8.37 -0.57
N SER A 18 21.38 7.69 -0.75
CA SER A 18 22.11 6.79 0.16
C SER A 18 21.89 5.28 -0.03
N GLU A 19 22.89 4.64 -0.64
CA GLU A 19 23.32 3.23 -0.57
C GLU A 19 22.33 2.07 -0.84
N ALA A 20 21.02 2.30 -0.88
CA ALA A 20 20.04 1.26 -1.16
C ALA A 20 20.06 0.82 -2.64
N PRO A 21 19.95 -0.50 -2.94
CA PRO A 21 19.81 -0.98 -4.31
C PRO A 21 18.59 -0.34 -5.00
N PRO A 22 18.65 -0.07 -6.31
CA PRO A 22 17.53 0.44 -7.08
C PRO A 22 16.29 -0.44 -6.88
N TRP A 23 15.18 0.16 -6.46
CA TRP A 23 13.91 -0.53 -6.21
C TRP A 23 12.76 0.23 -6.88
N GLY A 24 11.70 -0.47 -7.24
CA GLY A 24 10.52 0.14 -7.85
C GLY A 24 9.30 -0.78 -7.78
N LEU A 25 8.16 -0.26 -8.25
CA LEU A 25 6.91 -1.01 -8.31
C LEU A 25 6.61 -1.45 -9.74
N LEU A 26 6.18 -2.70 -9.88
CA LEU A 26 5.76 -3.31 -11.13
C LEU A 26 4.31 -3.75 -11.02
N LEU A 27 3.48 -3.29 -11.94
CA LEU A 27 2.12 -3.77 -12.11
C LEU A 27 2.12 -4.87 -13.18
N VAL A 28 1.63 -6.05 -12.80
CA VAL A 28 1.46 -7.18 -13.71
C VAL A 28 -0.03 -7.40 -13.96
N ARG A 29 -0.42 -7.41 -15.25
CA ARG A 29 -1.79 -7.69 -15.68
C ARG A 29 -1.89 -9.13 -16.17
N GLY A 30 -2.81 -9.87 -15.56
CA GLY A 30 -3.19 -11.20 -15.99
C GLY A 30 -4.59 -11.20 -16.59
N THR A 31 -4.83 -12.08 -17.56
CA THR A 31 -6.16 -12.42 -18.07
C THR A 31 -6.47 -13.87 -17.69
N VAL A 32 -7.72 -14.12 -17.33
CA VAL A 32 -8.21 -15.46 -17.00
C VAL A 32 -9.21 -15.85 -18.08
N SER A 33 -9.00 -17.01 -18.73
CA SER A 33 -9.96 -17.51 -19.72
C SER A 33 -11.20 -18.09 -19.04
N GLU A 34 -12.35 -17.86 -19.67
CA GLU A 34 -13.62 -18.47 -19.27
C GLU A 34 -13.81 -19.78 -20.06
N GLY A 35 -14.30 -20.84 -19.39
CA GLY A 35 -14.48 -22.18 -19.97
C GLY A 35 -14.11 -23.32 -19.01
N SER A 36 -14.19 -24.56 -19.49
CA SER A 36 -13.75 -25.75 -18.72
C SER A 36 -12.23 -25.74 -18.47
N ASP A 37 -11.47 -25.22 -19.43
CA ASP A 37 -10.01 -25.12 -19.37
C ASP A 37 -9.59 -23.69 -18.97
N LYS A 38 -9.80 -23.36 -17.68
CA LYS A 38 -9.39 -22.07 -17.11
C LYS A 38 -7.87 -21.93 -17.15
N ARG A 39 -7.37 -20.99 -17.97
CA ARG A 39 -5.94 -20.65 -18.08
C ARG A 39 -5.71 -19.23 -17.61
N LYS A 40 -4.55 -19.01 -16.98
CA LYS A 40 -4.08 -17.69 -16.55
C LYS A 40 -2.94 -17.27 -17.48
N HIS A 41 -3.13 -16.17 -18.19
CA HIS A 41 -2.10 -15.59 -19.05
C HIS A 41 -1.63 -14.27 -18.46
N TRP A 42 -0.33 -14.18 -18.17
CA TRP A 42 0.31 -12.95 -17.71
C TRP A 42 0.91 -12.25 -18.92
N ASN A 43 0.30 -11.13 -19.31
CA ASN A 43 0.56 -10.54 -20.63
C ASN A 43 1.39 -9.25 -20.52
N ASP A 44 1.03 -8.38 -19.57
CA ASP A 44 1.57 -7.03 -19.54
C ASP A 44 2.26 -6.74 -18.21
N THR A 45 3.43 -6.09 -18.30
CA THR A 45 4.16 -5.55 -17.16
C THR A 45 4.32 -4.05 -17.33
N TYR A 46 3.89 -3.30 -16.33
CA TYR A 46 3.96 -1.84 -16.33
C TYR A 46 4.78 -1.40 -15.14
N ARG A 47 5.89 -0.73 -15.41
CA ARG A 47 6.67 -0.10 -14.37
C ARG A 47 5.95 1.16 -13.89
N ILE A 48 5.74 1.28 -12.59
CA ILE A 48 5.18 2.50 -11.99
C ILE A 48 6.34 3.47 -11.72
N PRO A 49 6.39 4.64 -12.37
CA PRO A 49 7.49 5.58 -12.19
C PRO A 49 7.60 6.13 -10.77
N CYS A 50 8.85 6.35 -10.33
CA CYS A 50 9.20 6.77 -8.97
C CYS A 50 8.65 8.15 -8.59
N MET A 51 8.49 9.02 -9.60
CA MET A 51 7.88 10.34 -9.42
C MET A 51 6.51 10.24 -8.73
N PHE A 52 5.72 9.22 -9.09
CA PHE A 52 4.38 9.01 -8.56
C PHE A 52 4.35 8.42 -7.14
N THR A 53 5.49 7.99 -6.61
CA THR A 53 5.59 7.28 -5.34
C THR A 53 6.47 7.98 -4.30
N VAL A 54 7.54 8.68 -4.68
CA VAL A 54 8.48 9.27 -3.69
C VAL A 54 8.79 10.74 -3.92
N GLU A 55 8.79 11.23 -5.16
CA GLU A 55 9.07 12.65 -5.40
C GLU A 55 7.95 13.57 -4.85
N HIS A 56 6.71 13.09 -4.80
CA HIS A 56 5.60 13.79 -4.15
C HIS A 56 5.60 13.69 -2.61
N HIS A 57 6.41 12.80 -2.04
CA HIS A 57 6.56 12.58 -0.60
C HIS A 57 8.02 12.67 -0.20
N SER A 58 8.57 13.88 -0.16
CA SER A 58 9.98 14.16 0.11
C SER A 58 10.51 13.51 1.41
N SER A 59 9.61 13.20 2.35
CA SER A 59 9.87 12.52 3.62
C SER A 59 10.03 11.00 3.52
N LEU A 60 9.68 10.35 2.42
CA LEU A 60 9.76 8.88 2.25
C LEU A 60 11.05 8.47 1.50
N GLY A 61 11.73 7.45 2.00
CA GLY A 61 12.90 6.85 1.36
C GLY A 61 12.53 5.69 0.45
N ARG A 62 11.48 4.93 0.79
CA ARG A 62 11.03 3.75 0.03
C ARG A 62 9.53 3.53 0.11
N VAL A 63 8.95 2.95 -0.95
CA VAL A 63 7.54 2.51 -1.00
C VAL A 63 7.47 1.07 -1.55
N ILE A 64 6.75 0.19 -0.86
CA ILE A 64 6.54 -1.21 -1.26
C ILE A 64 5.06 -1.57 -1.19
N GLY A 65 4.64 -2.65 -1.85
CA GLY A 65 3.28 -3.17 -1.66
C GLY A 65 3.06 -3.66 -0.23
N GLY A 66 1.90 -3.37 0.37
CA GLY A 66 1.55 -3.81 1.73
C GLY A 66 1.20 -5.30 1.86
N GLY A 67 1.24 -6.03 0.74
CA GLY A 67 0.79 -7.41 0.65
C GLY A 67 -0.74 -7.53 0.50
N GLY A 68 -1.22 -8.76 0.37
CA GLY A 68 -2.65 -9.04 0.25
C GLY A 68 -3.29 -8.54 -1.06
N SER A 69 -4.54 -8.12 -0.96
CA SER A 69 -5.39 -7.73 -2.09
C SER A 69 -5.55 -6.22 -2.16
N GLY A 70 -5.52 -5.68 -3.39
CA GLY A 70 -6.08 -4.36 -3.67
C GLY A 70 -7.58 -4.46 -3.99
N ILE A 71 -8.21 -3.31 -4.20
CA ILE A 71 -9.64 -3.21 -4.55
C ILE A 71 -9.86 -2.45 -5.85
N LYS A 72 -11.01 -2.68 -6.46
CA LYS A 72 -11.61 -1.79 -7.45
C LYS A 72 -12.81 -1.11 -6.78
N MET A 73 -12.76 0.21 -6.65
CA MET A 73 -13.85 1.00 -6.11
C MET A 73 -15.05 1.01 -7.07
N GLN A 74 -16.22 1.43 -6.56
CA GLN A 74 -17.45 1.57 -7.34
C GLN A 74 -17.29 2.50 -8.55
N ASP A 75 -16.52 3.58 -8.40
CA ASP A 75 -16.21 4.53 -9.48
C ASP A 75 -15.20 3.99 -10.52
N GLY A 76 -14.69 2.77 -10.31
CA GLY A 76 -13.72 2.11 -11.18
C GLY A 76 -12.25 2.37 -10.83
N THR A 77 -11.96 3.18 -9.81
CA THR A 77 -10.60 3.42 -9.32
C THR A 77 -9.98 2.12 -8.79
N LEU A 78 -8.76 1.81 -9.22
CA LEU A 78 -7.97 0.73 -8.63
C LEU A 78 -7.17 1.28 -7.46
N VAL A 79 -7.17 0.57 -6.34
CA VAL A 79 -6.47 0.96 -5.11
C VAL A 79 -5.65 -0.22 -4.59
N PHE A 80 -4.36 0.02 -4.36
CA PHE A 80 -3.46 -0.93 -3.70
C PHE A 80 -2.97 -0.37 -2.37
N PRO A 81 -3.02 -1.16 -1.28
CA PRO A 81 -2.37 -0.78 -0.05
C PRO A 81 -0.84 -0.87 -0.22
N VAL A 82 -0.13 0.14 0.26
CA VAL A 82 1.34 0.24 0.15
C VAL A 82 1.95 0.75 1.46
N GLU A 83 3.20 0.39 1.70
CA GLU A 83 3.97 0.80 2.87
C GLU A 83 5.09 1.74 2.45
N GLY A 84 5.24 2.83 3.19
CA GLY A 84 6.34 3.78 3.05
C GLY A 84 7.32 3.67 4.22
N THR A 85 8.61 3.75 3.94
CA THR A 85 9.66 3.94 4.96
C THR A 85 10.07 5.41 4.98
N LYS A 86 9.99 6.08 6.13
CA LYS A 86 10.43 7.47 6.26
C LYS A 86 11.95 7.59 6.19
N LYS A 87 12.45 8.71 5.65
CA LYS A 87 13.90 9.04 5.67
C LYS A 87 14.35 9.45 7.06
N GLU A 88 13.49 10.20 7.73
CA GLU A 88 13.66 10.67 9.10
C GLU A 88 12.90 9.74 10.06
N LYS A 89 12.95 10.04 11.36
CA LYS A 89 12.28 9.26 12.42
C LYS A 89 12.70 7.79 12.43
N ASP A 90 14.02 7.56 12.38
CA ASP A 90 14.63 6.23 12.49
C ASP A 90 14.08 5.19 11.51
N GLY A 91 13.65 5.61 10.32
CA GLY A 91 13.15 4.69 9.30
C GLY A 91 11.77 4.09 9.63
N LYS A 92 10.97 4.75 10.47
CA LYS A 92 9.63 4.25 10.81
C LYS A 92 8.76 4.04 9.57
N THR A 93 8.00 2.95 9.61
CA THR A 93 7.03 2.58 8.58
C THR A 93 5.75 3.39 8.72
N VAL A 94 5.11 3.64 7.58
CA VAL A 94 3.77 4.20 7.50
C VAL A 94 3.00 3.49 6.40
N SER A 95 1.69 3.43 6.55
CA SER A 95 0.77 2.84 5.59
C SER A 95 0.10 3.92 4.75
N LEU A 96 0.00 3.66 3.45
CA LEU A 96 -0.51 4.54 2.41
C LEU A 96 -1.33 3.73 1.41
N ILE A 97 -1.90 4.40 0.41
CA ILE A 97 -2.51 3.75 -0.75
C ILE A 97 -1.91 4.29 -2.06
N LEU A 98 -1.79 3.40 -3.03
CA LEU A 98 -1.46 3.71 -4.42
C LEU A 98 -2.71 3.49 -5.28
N TYR A 99 -3.17 4.52 -5.96
CA TYR A 99 -4.43 4.47 -6.70
C TYR A 99 -4.33 5.06 -8.11
N SER A 100 -5.23 4.63 -8.99
CA SER A 100 -5.33 5.11 -10.37
C SER A 100 -6.74 4.89 -10.89
N SER A 101 -7.32 5.92 -11.51
CA SER A 101 -8.47 5.75 -12.39
C SER A 101 -7.98 5.30 -13.77
N ALA A 102 -8.80 4.58 -14.54
CA ALA A 102 -8.37 3.92 -15.78
C ALA A 102 -7.67 4.83 -16.82
N THR A 103 -7.88 6.15 -16.73
CA THR A 103 -7.32 7.16 -17.64
C THR A 103 -6.20 8.00 -17.01
N GLU A 104 -5.90 7.85 -15.72
CA GLU A 104 -4.93 8.67 -15.00
C GLU A 104 -3.67 7.88 -14.63
N SER A 105 -2.54 8.59 -14.54
CA SER A 105 -1.33 8.05 -13.95
C SER A 105 -1.56 7.63 -12.50
N TRP A 106 -0.80 6.64 -12.04
CA TRP A 106 -0.79 6.24 -10.63
C TRP A 106 -0.47 7.43 -9.71
N LYS A 107 -1.14 7.47 -8.56
CA LYS A 107 -0.98 8.48 -7.52
C LYS A 107 -0.79 7.79 -6.17
N LEU A 108 0.18 8.27 -5.40
CA LEU A 108 0.30 7.93 -3.99
C LEU A 108 -0.53 8.90 -3.14
N SER A 109 -1.24 8.39 -2.13
CA SER A 109 -1.99 9.20 -1.18
C SER A 109 -1.10 10.17 -0.41
N LYS A 110 -1.59 11.40 -0.15
CA LYS A 110 -0.86 12.42 0.62
C LYS A 110 -0.87 12.15 2.12
N GLY A 111 -2.02 11.75 2.64
CA GLY A 111 -2.19 11.29 4.00
C GLY A 111 -1.58 9.90 4.18
N MET A 112 -1.17 9.61 5.41
CA MET A 112 -0.60 8.34 5.82
C MET A 112 -1.06 7.98 7.24
N SER A 113 -0.87 6.72 7.65
CA SER A 113 -1.08 6.28 9.03
C SER A 113 -0.11 6.95 10.01
N ALA A 114 -0.32 6.69 11.31
CA ALA A 114 0.69 6.94 12.33
C ALA A 114 2.02 6.21 12.04
N ASP A 115 3.11 6.70 12.65
CA ASP A 115 4.43 6.10 12.53
C ASP A 115 4.46 4.71 13.20
N GLY A 116 5.19 3.77 12.59
CA GLY A 116 5.31 2.40 13.07
C GLY A 116 4.11 1.52 12.68
N CYS A 117 3.34 1.91 11.67
CA CYS A 117 2.21 1.13 11.17
C CYS A 117 2.49 0.59 9.76
N SER A 118 2.37 -0.72 9.60
CA SER A 118 2.64 -1.48 8.38
C SER A 118 1.54 -2.52 8.11
N TYR A 119 1.72 -3.30 7.05
CA TYR A 119 0.80 -4.31 6.56
C TYR A 119 -0.64 -3.81 6.35
N PRO A 120 -0.83 -2.73 5.57
CA PRO A 120 -2.15 -2.18 5.33
C PRO A 120 -3.03 -3.14 4.52
N SER A 121 -4.31 -3.16 4.89
CA SER A 121 -5.40 -3.68 4.07
C SER A 121 -6.45 -2.60 3.89
N VAL A 122 -7.08 -2.55 2.71
CA VAL A 122 -7.98 -1.46 2.31
C VAL A 122 -9.28 -2.01 1.73
N VAL A 123 -10.40 -1.39 2.09
CA VAL A 123 -11.73 -1.66 1.54
C VAL A 123 -12.47 -0.35 1.27
N GLU A 124 -13.43 -0.38 0.35
CA GLU A 124 -14.44 0.67 0.21
C GLU A 124 -15.63 0.30 1.09
N ARG A 125 -15.79 0.98 2.24
CA ARG A 125 -16.81 0.64 3.24
C ARG A 125 -18.18 1.24 2.89
N GLU A 126 -18.17 2.48 2.42
CA GLU A 126 -19.33 3.18 1.89
C GLU A 126 -18.92 3.79 0.55
N LYS A 127 -19.91 4.23 -0.25
CA LYS A 127 -19.65 4.87 -1.53
C LYS A 127 -18.61 6.00 -1.37
N ASP A 128 -17.52 5.89 -2.11
CA ASP A 128 -16.41 6.85 -2.14
C ASP A 128 -15.66 7.01 -0.79
N LYS A 129 -15.86 6.09 0.18
CA LYS A 129 -15.17 6.08 1.47
C LYS A 129 -14.31 4.85 1.65
N LEU A 130 -13.01 5.10 1.77
CA LEU A 130 -12.02 4.08 2.06
C LEU A 130 -11.87 3.88 3.56
N MET A 131 -11.67 2.62 3.93
CA MET A 131 -11.21 2.20 5.24
C MET A 131 -9.90 1.44 5.08
N MET A 132 -8.90 1.79 5.89
CA MET A 132 -7.60 1.14 5.93
C MET A 132 -7.34 0.60 7.33
N MET A 133 -6.96 -0.67 7.44
CA MET A 133 -6.50 -1.29 8.69
C MET A 133 -5.00 -1.56 8.59
N THR A 134 -4.27 -1.27 9.67
CA THR A 134 -2.80 -1.39 9.71
C THR A 134 -2.37 -2.06 11.01
N ALA A 135 -1.35 -2.91 10.98
CA ALA A 135 -0.68 -3.39 12.19
C ALA A 135 0.38 -2.39 12.65
N CYS A 136 0.43 -2.05 13.93
CA CYS A 136 1.34 -1.04 14.45
C CYS A 136 2.25 -1.60 15.56
N ASP A 137 3.43 -0.99 15.71
CA ASP A 137 4.49 -1.39 16.65
C ASP A 137 4.05 -1.45 18.13
N ASP A 138 2.94 -0.81 18.48
CA ASP A 138 2.32 -0.91 19.80
C ASP A 138 1.49 -2.20 20.01
N GLY A 139 1.57 -3.14 19.05
CA GLY A 139 0.86 -4.41 19.04
C GLY A 139 -0.64 -4.28 18.75
N ARG A 140 -1.11 -3.09 18.37
CA ARG A 140 -2.51 -2.84 18.04
C ARG A 140 -2.69 -2.74 16.54
N ARG A 141 -3.88 -3.11 16.08
CA ARG A 141 -4.33 -2.75 14.73
C ARG A 141 -5.11 -1.45 14.81
N ARG A 142 -4.76 -0.49 13.97
CA ARG A 142 -5.47 0.79 13.87
C ARG A 142 -6.29 0.80 12.60
N VAL A 143 -7.46 1.43 12.67
CA VAL A 143 -8.37 1.59 11.54
C VAL A 143 -8.47 3.07 11.22
N TYR A 144 -8.34 3.40 9.95
CA TYR A 144 -8.42 4.76 9.43
C TYR A 144 -9.51 4.86 8.38
N GLU A 145 -10.20 5.99 8.32
CA GLU A 145 -11.17 6.30 7.28
C GLU A 145 -10.73 7.51 6.47
N SER A 146 -11.04 7.49 5.17
CA SER A 146 -10.79 8.58 4.24
C SER A 146 -11.93 8.68 3.22
N GLY A 147 -12.53 9.87 3.11
CA GLY A 147 -13.50 10.21 2.06
C GLY A 147 -12.88 10.93 0.85
N ASP A 148 -11.56 11.09 0.86
CA ASP A 148 -10.80 11.91 -0.10
C ASP A 148 -9.66 11.11 -0.75
N LYS A 149 -9.81 9.78 -0.82
CA LYS A 149 -8.83 8.85 -1.44
C LYS A 149 -7.42 9.02 -0.86
N GLY A 150 -7.36 9.21 0.45
CA GLY A 150 -6.13 9.32 1.23
C GLY A 150 -5.44 10.67 1.11
N GLU A 151 -6.13 11.76 0.73
CA GLU A 151 -5.59 13.10 0.99
C GLU A 151 -5.46 13.34 2.50
N SER A 152 -6.42 12.85 3.28
CA SER A 152 -6.37 12.78 4.74
C SER A 152 -6.90 11.45 5.26
N TRP A 153 -6.41 11.03 6.43
CA TRP A 153 -6.87 9.84 7.14
C TRP A 153 -7.27 10.21 8.55
N THR A 154 -8.45 9.77 8.98
CA THR A 154 -8.92 9.93 10.36
C THR A 154 -8.88 8.57 11.05
N GLU A 155 -8.14 8.46 12.16
CA GLU A 155 -8.14 7.24 12.98
C GLU A 155 -9.53 7.06 13.61
N VAL A 156 -10.14 5.90 13.40
CA VAL A 156 -11.42 5.53 14.00
C VAL A 156 -11.15 5.07 15.43
N LEU A 157 -11.31 6.00 16.37
CA LEU A 157 -11.18 5.74 17.80
C LEU A 157 -12.49 5.11 18.31
N GLY A 158 -12.59 3.77 18.29
CA GLY A 158 -13.77 3.05 18.77
C GLY A 158 -13.56 1.54 18.96
N ASP A 159 -14.33 0.94 19.88
CA ASP A 159 -14.18 -0.45 20.33
C ASP A 159 -14.62 -1.51 19.29
N THR A 160 -15.19 -1.11 18.14
CA THR A 160 -15.87 -2.04 17.22
C THR A 160 -14.94 -2.78 16.26
N LEU A 161 -13.79 -2.20 15.88
CA LEU A 161 -12.82 -2.82 14.96
C LEU A 161 -11.34 -2.52 15.27
N ALA A 162 -11.03 -1.44 16.01
CA ALA A 162 -9.65 -1.03 16.35
C ALA A 162 -8.93 -1.97 17.35
N ARG A 163 -9.61 -3.02 17.83
CA ARG A 163 -9.04 -3.99 18.79
C ARG A 163 -9.18 -5.44 18.35
N VAL A 164 -9.80 -5.70 17.21
CA VAL A 164 -10.03 -7.07 16.72
C VAL A 164 -8.79 -7.55 15.98
N GLY A 165 -8.17 -8.62 16.47
CA GLY A 165 -7.01 -9.27 15.84
C GLY A 165 -5.69 -9.17 16.62
N GLN A 166 -5.66 -8.65 17.85
CA GLN A 166 -4.43 -8.66 18.66
C GLN A 166 -3.88 -10.08 18.83
N GLU A 167 -2.58 -10.27 18.60
CA GLU A 167 -1.89 -11.49 19.05
C GLU A 167 -1.76 -11.42 20.58
N LYS A 168 -2.11 -12.51 21.26
CA LYS A 168 -1.93 -12.63 22.72
C LYS A 168 -0.52 -13.16 22.98
N ASP A 169 0.23 -12.40 23.78
CA ASP A 169 1.49 -12.77 24.45
C ASP A 169 2.72 -13.06 23.56
N GLY A 170 3.66 -12.09 23.54
CA GLY A 170 4.98 -12.19 22.91
C GLY A 170 5.40 -10.86 22.26
N GLU A 171 6.70 -10.62 22.03
CA GLU A 171 7.19 -9.45 21.25
C GLU A 171 6.32 -9.29 20.00
N ALA A 172 5.51 -8.22 19.95
CA ALA A 172 4.47 -8.08 18.95
C ALA A 172 5.09 -8.01 17.55
N LYS A 173 4.95 -9.09 16.78
CA LYS A 173 5.32 -9.09 15.36
C LYS A 173 4.11 -8.59 14.58
N ASN A 174 4.28 -7.51 13.84
CA ASN A 174 3.24 -7.03 12.94
C ASN A 174 3.00 -8.08 11.85
N VAL A 175 1.76 -8.56 11.69
CA VAL A 175 1.37 -9.58 10.69
C VAL A 175 0.35 -9.01 9.72
N GLY A 176 0.55 -9.33 8.44
CA GLY A 176 -0.42 -9.11 7.36
C GLY A 176 -1.83 -9.59 7.70
N SER A 177 -2.82 -8.77 7.39
CA SER A 177 -4.24 -9.13 7.48
C SER A 177 -4.91 -8.78 6.16
N GLY A 178 -5.84 -9.62 5.71
CA GLY A 178 -6.73 -9.31 4.60
C GLY A 178 -8.13 -9.05 5.12
N PHE A 179 -8.83 -8.11 4.51
CA PHE A 179 -10.30 -8.04 4.59
C PHE A 179 -10.93 -9.07 3.67
#